data_AF-A0A8H3M587-F1
#
_entry.id   AF-A0A8H3M587-F1
#
_cell.length_a   1.000
_cell.length_b   1.000
_cell.length_c   1.000
_cell.angle_alpha   90.00
_cell.angle_beta   90.00
_cell.angle_gamma   90.00
#
_symmetry.space_group_name_H-M   'P 1'
#
loop_
_entity.id
_entity.type
_entity.pdbx_description
1 polymer ?
#
loop_
_entity_poly.entity_id
_entity_poly.type
_entity_poly.pdbx_seq_one_letter_code
_entity_poly.pdbx_strand_id
1 'polypeptide(L)'
;MSNGSSIGNLNRHLTKVYLEKVNPSIEKQVKFMKKFTQSTEQILFFNEVFYEKLSEWIVTDDQLFTVVESPEFHALINICNLEANIPLAGTVKSNTV
;
A
#
# COMPACT_ATOMS: atom_id res chain seq x y z
N MET A 1 -7.95 49.12 -37.79
CA MET A 1 -7.73 48.54 -36.44
C MET A 1 -8.28 47.11 -36.48
N SER A 2 -7.42 46.08 -36.62
CA SER A 2 -7.87 44.69 -36.76
C SER A 2 -7.82 43.96 -35.41
N ASN A 3 -8.99 43.63 -34.87
CA ASN A 3 -9.16 42.92 -33.60
C ASN A 3 -9.01 41.39 -33.78
N GLY A 4 -7.91 40.92 -34.37
CA GLY A 4 -7.72 39.51 -34.75
C GLY A 4 -6.93 38.63 -33.77
N SER A 5 -6.38 39.18 -32.68
CA SER A 5 -5.34 38.50 -31.87
C SER A 5 -5.87 37.60 -30.74
N SER A 6 -7.11 37.79 -30.28
CA SER A 6 -7.59 37.23 -29.01
C SER A 6 -8.10 35.78 -29.11
N ILE A 7 -8.82 35.43 -30.17
CA ILE A 7 -9.47 34.10 -30.31
C ILE A 7 -8.46 33.00 -30.64
N GLY A 8 -7.44 33.29 -31.47
CA GLY A 8 -6.41 32.32 -31.85
C GLY A 8 -5.55 31.87 -30.66
N ASN A 9 -5.25 32.78 -29.74
CA ASN A 9 -4.51 32.46 -28.52
C ASN A 9 -5.34 31.64 -27.52
N LEU A 10 -6.64 31.90 -27.42
CA LEU A 10 -7.54 31.14 -26.55
C LEU A 10 -7.68 29.69 -27.04
N ASN A 11 -7.94 29.48 -28.34
CA ASN A 11 -8.05 28.14 -28.90
C ASN A 11 -6.74 27.35 -28.75
N ARG A 12 -5.58 27.99 -29.00
CA ARG A 12 -4.29 27.34 -28.80
C ARG A 12 -4.06 26.93 -27.34
N HIS A 13 -4.48 27.75 -26.38
CA HIS A 13 -4.38 27.44 -24.96
C HIS A 13 -5.30 26.26 -24.58
N LEU A 14 -6.56 26.28 -25.02
CA LEU A 14 -7.52 25.22 -24.75
C LEU A 14 -7.05 23.87 -25.32
N THR A 15 -6.57 23.84 -26.57
CA THR A 15 -6.07 22.61 -27.19
C THR A 15 -4.84 22.06 -26.47
N LYS A 16 -3.92 22.93 -26.04
CA LYS A 16 -2.73 22.51 -25.27
C LYS A 16 -3.11 21.95 -23.91
N VAL A 17 -4.03 22.59 -23.19
CA VAL A 17 -4.51 22.12 -21.88
C VAL A 17 -5.25 20.78 -22.02
N TYR A 18 -6.02 20.59 -23.09
CA TYR A 18 -6.75 19.34 -23.33
C TYR A 18 -5.78 18.19 -23.67
N LEU A 19 -4.79 18.44 -24.53
CA LEU A 19 -3.73 17.47 -24.85
C LEU A 19 -2.93 17.07 -23.61
N GLU A 20 -2.58 18.03 -22.74
CA GLU A 20 -1.87 17.73 -21.48
C GLU A 20 -2.71 16.94 -20.47
N LYS A 21 -4.05 16.99 -20.56
CA LYS A 21 -4.95 16.16 -19.74
C LYS A 21 -5.10 14.75 -20.27
N VAL A 22 -5.20 14.58 -21.59
CA VAL A 22 -5.42 13.27 -22.23
C VAL A 22 -4.11 12.49 -22.41
N ASN A 23 -3.01 13.20 -22.67
CA ASN A 23 -1.67 12.63 -22.83
C ASN A 23 -0.64 13.50 -22.08
N PRO A 24 -0.60 13.41 -20.73
CA PRO A 24 0.35 14.17 -19.94
C PRO A 24 1.79 13.86 -20.35
N SER A 25 2.69 14.84 -20.25
CA SER A 25 4.10 14.61 -20.51
C SER A 25 4.66 13.50 -19.60
N ILE A 26 5.71 12.82 -20.08
CA ILE A 26 6.43 11.79 -19.32
C ILE A 26 6.81 12.31 -17.92
N GLU A 27 7.25 13.56 -17.80
CA GLU A 27 7.59 14.18 -16.52
C GLU A 27 6.40 14.27 -15.55
N LYS A 28 5.20 14.64 -16.03
CA LYS A 28 3.98 14.65 -15.22
C LYS A 28 3.55 13.24 -14.81
N GLN A 29 3.68 12.27 -15.71
CA GLN A 29 3.39 10.86 -15.42
C GLN A 29 4.35 10.31 -14.35
N VAL A 30 5.66 10.57 -14.48
CA VAL A 30 6.68 10.18 -13.50
C VAL A 30 6.43 10.84 -12.15
N LYS A 31 6.07 12.13 -12.12
CA LYS A 31 5.75 12.85 -10.87
C LYS A 31 4.50 12.28 -10.20
N PHE A 32 3.49 11.90 -10.97
CA PHE A 32 2.30 11.22 -10.45
C PHE A 32 2.66 9.85 -9.89
N MET A 33 3.41 9.04 -10.62
CA MET A 33 3.84 7.71 -10.18
C MET A 33 4.68 7.78 -8.91
N LYS A 34 5.61 8.75 -8.83
CA LYS A 34 6.42 9.00 -7.64
C LYS A 34 5.58 9.43 -6.44
N LYS A 35 4.57 10.28 -6.65
CA LYS A 35 3.63 10.66 -5.58
C LYS A 35 2.77 9.48 -5.14
N PHE A 36 2.34 8.64 -6.09
CA PHE A 36 1.55 7.44 -5.82
C PHE A 36 2.33 6.40 -5.01
N THR A 37 3.60 6.13 -5.38
CA THR A 37 4.49 5.23 -4.63
C THR A 37 4.98 5.79 -3.30
N GLN A 38 4.94 7.12 -3.14
CA GLN A 38 5.20 7.78 -1.85
C GLN A 38 3.97 7.86 -0.95
N SER A 39 2.76 7.83 -1.52
CA SER A 39 1.50 7.90 -0.79
C SER A 39 1.01 6.54 -0.28
N THR A 40 1.56 5.44 -0.79
CA THR A 40 1.55 4.20 -0.03
C THR A 40 2.51 4.44 1.13
N GLU A 41 1.98 4.90 2.26
CA GLU A 41 2.63 4.71 3.55
C GLU A 41 3.14 3.27 3.53
N GLN A 42 4.46 3.10 3.43
CA GLN A 42 5.04 1.77 3.58
C GLN A 42 4.61 1.36 4.98
N ILE A 43 3.63 0.47 5.07
CA ILE A 43 3.27 -0.15 6.34
C ILE A 43 4.53 -0.93 6.69
N LEU A 44 5.38 -0.29 7.49
CA LEU A 44 6.62 -0.88 7.95
C LEU A 44 6.22 -2.09 8.76
N PHE A 45 6.74 -3.24 8.38
CA PHE A 45 6.51 -4.46 9.10
C PHE A 45 7.29 -4.43 10.41
N PHE A 46 6.59 -4.62 11.53
CA PHE A 46 7.17 -4.80 12.84
C PHE A 46 6.64 -6.09 13.44
N ASN A 47 7.54 -6.95 13.93
CA ASN A 47 7.14 -8.23 14.54
C ASN A 47 6.19 -8.03 15.73
N GLU A 48 6.35 -6.95 16.50
CA GLU A 48 5.46 -6.61 17.61
C GLU A 48 4.01 -6.41 17.14
N VAL A 49 3.80 -5.64 16.07
CA VAL A 49 2.49 -5.40 15.46
C VAL A 49 1.93 -6.68 14.86
N PHE A 50 2.77 -7.50 14.23
CA PHE A 50 2.36 -8.81 13.74
C PHE A 50 1.86 -9.72 14.86
N TYR A 51 2.56 -9.78 16.01
CA TYR A 51 2.16 -10.60 17.14
C TYR A 51 0.84 -10.15 17.75
N GLU A 52 0.65 -8.84 17.89
CA GLU A 52 -0.60 -8.27 18.37
C GLU A 52 -1.77 -8.67 17.47
N LYS A 53 -1.63 -8.47 16.15
CA LYS A 53 -2.69 -8.80 15.19
C LYS A 53 -2.95 -10.30 15.08
N LEU A 54 -1.90 -11.12 15.18
CA LEU A 54 -2.04 -12.57 15.22
C LEU A 54 -2.79 -13.04 16.47
N SER A 55 -2.46 -12.45 17.62
CA SER A 55 -3.12 -12.74 18.90
C SER A 55 -4.60 -12.37 18.86
N GLU A 56 -4.91 -11.17 18.34
CA GLU A 56 -6.29 -10.69 18.14
C GLU A 56 -7.09 -11.62 17.22
N TRP A 57 -6.49 -12.03 16.10
CA TRP A 57 -7.11 -12.98 15.16
C TRP A 57 -7.41 -14.33 15.82
N ILE A 58 -6.45 -14.90 16.55
CA ILE A 58 -6.64 -16.19 17.23
C ILE A 58 -7.81 -16.14 18.21
N VAL A 59 -7.90 -15.08 19.01
CA VAL A 59 -9.00 -14.94 19.99
C VAL A 59 -10.34 -14.68 19.32
N THR A 60 -10.36 -13.82 18.29
CA THR A 60 -11.60 -13.43 17.60
C THR A 60 -12.22 -14.61 16.84
N ASP A 61 -11.39 -15.44 16.23
CA ASP A 61 -11.82 -16.57 15.41
C ASP A 61 -11.79 -17.92 16.15
N ASP A 62 -11.61 -17.90 17.48
CA ASP A 62 -11.52 -19.08 18.37
C ASP A 62 -10.54 -20.15 17.84
N GLN A 63 -9.40 -19.70 17.32
CA GLN A 63 -8.36 -20.59 16.82
C GLN A 63 -7.58 -21.20 17.98
N LEU A 64 -6.99 -22.38 17.74
CA LEU A 64 -6.04 -22.95 18.69
C LEU A 64 -4.76 -22.11 18.71
N PHE A 65 -4.25 -21.79 19.90
CA PHE A 65 -2.96 -21.09 20.05
C PHE A 65 -1.79 -21.82 19.38
N THR A 66 -1.88 -23.14 19.22
CA THR A 66 -0.88 -23.97 18.55
C THR A 66 -0.93 -23.86 17.02
N VAL A 67 -1.84 -23.09 16.43
CA VAL A 67 -1.89 -22.86 14.98
C VAL A 67 -0.56 -22.29 14.46
N VAL A 68 0.12 -21.51 15.29
CA VAL A 68 1.43 -20.93 14.96
C VAL A 68 2.55 -21.96 14.88
N GLU A 69 2.33 -23.19 15.33
CA GLU A 69 3.30 -24.29 15.29
C GLU A 69 3.07 -25.22 14.09
N SER A 70 1.98 -25.01 13.34
CA SER A 70 1.67 -25.82 12.14
C SER A 70 2.67 -25.52 11.01
N PRO A 71 3.24 -26.56 10.36
CA PRO A 71 4.09 -26.37 9.19
C PRO A 71 3.39 -25.61 8.05
N GLU A 72 2.08 -25.80 7.87
CA GLU A 72 1.27 -25.13 6.86
C GLU A 72 1.14 -23.64 7.16
N PHE A 73 0.92 -23.28 8.43
CA PHE A 73 0.91 -21.88 8.87
C PHE A 73 2.27 -21.22 8.62
N HIS A 74 3.36 -21.89 9.01
CA HIS A 74 4.72 -21.43 8.74
C HIS A 74 4.98 -21.21 7.24
N ALA A 75 4.57 -22.15 6.39
CA ALA A 75 4.72 -22.02 4.95
C ALA A 75 3.95 -20.80 4.40
N LEU A 76 2.72 -20.59 4.87
CA LEU A 76 1.90 -19.45 4.44
C LEU A 76 2.53 -18.11 4.83
N ILE A 77 2.94 -17.96 6.09
CA ILE A 77 3.53 -16.71 6.58
C ILE A 77 4.84 -16.42 5.85
N ASN A 78 5.69 -17.43 5.60
CA ASN A 78 6.93 -17.26 4.85
C ASN A 78 6.70 -16.80 3.40
N ILE A 79 5.61 -17.21 2.76
CA ILE A 79 5.22 -16.72 1.42
C ILE A 79 4.80 -15.25 1.49
N CYS A 80 4.06 -14.86 2.54
CA CYS A 80 3.59 -13.50 2.71
C CYS A 80 4.71 -12.53 3.10
N ASN A 81 5.58 -12.93 4.02
CA ASN A 81 6.72 -12.15 4.48
C ASN A 81 7.80 -13.03 5.13
N LEU A 82 8.97 -13.13 4.49
CA LEU A 82 10.12 -13.88 5.01
C LEU A 82 10.76 -13.24 6.25
N GLU A 83 10.52 -11.96 6.52
CA GLU A 83 11.04 -11.25 7.70
C GLU A 83 10.14 -11.43 8.93
N ALA A 84 8.98 -12.07 8.77
CA ALA A 84 8.09 -12.37 9.87
C ALA A 84 8.67 -13.50 10.73
N ASN A 85 8.98 -13.17 11.99
CA ASN A 85 9.29 -14.17 12.99
C ASN A 85 7.97 -14.76 13.48
N ILE A 86 7.81 -16.07 13.50
CA ILE A 86 6.57 -16.70 13.96
C ILE A 86 6.71 -16.95 15.47
N PRO A 87 5.83 -16.39 16.31
CA PRO A 87 5.93 -16.57 17.75
C PRO A 87 5.54 -18.00 18.15
N LEU A 88 6.06 -18.44 19.30
CA LEU A 88 5.62 -19.69 19.93
C LEU A 88 4.20 -19.53 20.50
N ALA A 89 3.45 -20.63 20.60
CA ALA A 89 2.09 -20.62 21.13
C ALA A 89 1.98 -19.98 22.53
N GLY A 90 2.98 -20.23 23.40
CA GLY A 90 3.05 -19.62 24.73
C GLY A 90 3.19 -18.09 24.69
N THR A 91 3.95 -17.56 23.73
CA THR A 91 4.10 -16.11 23.52
C THR A 91 2.80 -15.49 23.07
N VAL A 92 2.09 -16.13 22.12
CA VAL A 92 0.79 -15.65 21.64
C VAL A 92 -0.24 -15.62 22.76
N LYS A 93 -0.30 -16.68 23.57
CA LYS A 93 -1.19 -16.73 24.74
C LYS A 93 -0.89 -15.59 25.73
N SER A 94 0.39 -15.28 25.95
CA SER A 94 0.80 -14.24 26.90
C SER A 94 0.46 -12.82 26.42
N ASN A 95 0.28 -12.60 25.12
CA ASN A 95 -0.13 -11.31 24.55
C ASN A 95 -1.65 -11.09 24.56
N THR A 96 -2.43 -12.13 24.92
CA THR A 96 -3.91 -12.09 24.94
C THR A 96 -4.49 -11.92 26.34
N VAL A 97 -3.67 -12.05 27.39
CA VAL A 97 -4.03 -12.00 28.82
C VAL A 97 -3.37 -10.80 29.47
#